data_AF-A0A7Y2RFV8-F1
#
_entry.id   AF-A0A7Y2RFV8-F1
#
_cell.length_a   1.000
_cell.length_b   1.000
_cell.length_c   1.000
_cell.angle_alpha   90.00
_cell.angle_beta   90.00
_cell.angle_gamma   90.00
#
_symmetry.space_group_name_H-M   'P 1'
#
loop_
_entity.id
_entity.type
_entity.pdbx_description
1 polymer ?
#
loop_
_entity_poly.entity_id
_entity_poly.type
_entity_poly.pdbx_seq_one_letter_code
_entity_poly.pdbx_strand_id
1 'polypeptide(L)'
;MTVIGFCVLFWGINQYQAKQEQNKYQYSDSPIQHRQEILQQFKILRAFETGDSVTYSELIKLPNNSMDDQNFKSLVSSTLHHNIDPLIPFKLPDAVLVQWSEAYVQQLRDARRNKACALITSPSHNKDITQVQNVISKSTQQKTIQAITAVLKHKQTSVPYDENFAKSQWSEISKDLRSEFGDDIWLLHDIDGENPKSCDVIIRSLDVMLSRPTLQQQSAALRLFFKQHDSLVIF
;
A
#
# COMPACT_ATOMS: atom_id res chain seq x y z
N MET A 1 -49.19 54.00 11.86
CA MET A 1 -48.84 52.95 10.86
C MET A 1 -47.38 53.15 10.48
N THR A 2 -46.70 52.09 10.02
CA THR A 2 -45.28 52.02 9.56
C THR A 2 -44.16 52.05 10.61
N VAL A 3 -44.15 51.13 11.59
CA VAL A 3 -42.87 50.65 12.19
C VAL A 3 -42.93 49.16 12.60
N ILE A 4 -44.10 48.60 12.90
CA ILE A 4 -44.21 47.23 13.44
C ILE A 4 -44.06 46.12 12.36
N GLY A 5 -44.19 46.46 11.07
CA GLY A 5 -44.11 45.47 9.97
C GLY A 5 -42.69 45.03 9.58
N PHE A 6 -41.64 45.75 10.00
CA PHE A 6 -40.26 45.44 9.58
C PHE A 6 -39.55 44.43 10.50
N CYS A 7 -39.97 44.29 11.76
CA CYS A 7 -39.34 43.36 12.70
C CYS A 7 -39.78 41.90 12.50
N VAL A 8 -40.98 41.65 11.95
CA VAL A 8 -41.49 40.28 11.72
C VAL A 8 -40.81 39.64 10.50
N LEU A 9 -40.47 40.43 9.48
CA LEU A 9 -39.73 39.96 8.31
C LEU A 9 -38.27 39.62 8.63
N PHE A 10 -37.62 40.35 9.55
CA PHE A 10 -36.26 40.03 10.00
C PHE A 10 -36.19 38.76 10.86
N TRP A 11 -37.22 38.48 11.67
CA TRP A 11 -37.27 37.23 12.46
C TRP A 11 -37.55 36.00 11.58
N GLY A 12 -38.37 36.14 10.53
CA GLY A 12 -38.64 35.06 9.58
C GLY A 12 -37.43 34.65 8.74
N ILE A 13 -36.61 35.61 8.30
CA ILE A 13 -35.40 35.34 7.50
C ILE A 13 -34.28 34.74 8.37
N ASN A 14 -34.13 35.22 9.61
CA ASN A 14 -33.12 34.69 10.54
C ASN A 14 -33.45 33.25 11.01
N GLN A 15 -34.73 32.91 11.14
CA GLN A 15 -35.15 31.52 11.39
C GLN A 15 -35.06 30.63 10.15
N TYR A 16 -35.14 31.16 8.93
CA TYR A 16 -34.93 30.37 7.72
C TYR A 16 -33.44 30.08 7.47
N GLN A 17 -32.53 31.01 7.79
CA GLN A 17 -31.08 30.72 7.78
C GLN A 17 -30.69 29.75 8.90
N ALA A 18 -31.24 29.89 10.11
CA ALA A 18 -31.01 28.91 11.18
C ALA A 18 -31.61 27.52 10.87
N LYS A 19 -32.76 27.44 10.17
CA LYS A 19 -33.31 26.16 9.67
C LYS A 19 -32.55 25.59 8.47
N GLN A 20 -31.91 26.42 7.63
CA GLN A 20 -30.99 25.91 6.61
C GLN A 20 -29.67 25.43 7.21
N GLU A 21 -29.23 25.99 8.33
CA GLU A 21 -28.06 25.48 9.07
C GLU A 21 -28.37 24.20 9.87
N GLN A 22 -29.58 24.04 10.41
CA GLN A 22 -30.00 22.78 11.06
C GLN A 22 -30.40 21.67 10.07
N ASN A 23 -30.85 22.01 8.85
CA ASN A 23 -31.09 21.01 7.79
C ASN A 23 -29.83 20.64 6.98
N LYS A 24 -28.65 21.20 7.31
CA LYS A 24 -27.36 20.72 6.82
C LYS A 24 -26.74 19.59 7.65
N TYR A 25 -27.49 19.08 8.64
CA TYR A 25 -27.24 17.79 9.27
C TYR A 25 -28.34 16.78 8.90
N GLN A 26 -28.83 16.79 7.67
CA GLN A 26 -29.10 15.49 7.05
C GLN A 26 -27.74 14.94 6.68
N TYR A 27 -27.20 14.11 7.58
CA TYR A 27 -26.15 13.16 7.29
C TYR A 27 -26.55 12.49 5.97
N SER A 28 -25.91 12.93 4.89
CA SER A 28 -25.82 12.15 3.68
C SER A 28 -24.98 10.94 4.09
N ASP A 29 -25.66 9.90 4.56
CA ASP A 29 -25.14 8.54 4.67
C ASP A 29 -24.87 8.02 3.25
N SER A 30 -24.02 8.72 2.51
CA SER A 30 -23.22 8.08 1.51
C SER A 30 -22.14 7.34 2.30
N PRO A 31 -22.12 6.00 2.26
CA PRO A 31 -21.04 5.22 2.88
C PRO A 31 -19.65 5.71 2.44
N ILE A 32 -19.58 6.37 1.28
CA ILE A 32 -18.37 6.97 0.71
C ILE A 32 -17.94 8.21 1.50
N GLN A 33 -18.84 9.09 1.92
CA GLN A 33 -18.49 10.30 2.70
C GLN A 33 -18.02 9.94 4.10
N HIS A 34 -18.72 9.03 4.78
CA HIS A 34 -18.29 8.55 6.10
C HIS A 34 -16.94 7.80 6.01
N ARG A 35 -16.75 6.99 4.96
CA ARG A 35 -15.45 6.36 4.68
C ARG A 35 -14.37 7.41 4.43
N GLN A 36 -14.65 8.46 3.66
CA GLN A 36 -13.70 9.56 3.39
C GLN A 36 -13.35 10.36 4.65
N GLU A 37 -14.32 10.65 5.52
CA GLU A 37 -14.07 11.35 6.79
C GLU A 37 -13.22 10.52 7.75
N ILE A 38 -13.51 9.22 7.87
CA ILE A 38 -12.66 8.31 8.65
C ILE A 38 -11.27 8.24 8.03
N LEU A 39 -11.18 8.10 6.71
CA LEU A 39 -9.94 8.11 5.93
C LEU A 39 -9.10 9.39 6.17
N GLN A 40 -9.72 10.58 6.25
CA GLN A 40 -9.01 11.84 6.55
C GLN A 40 -8.50 11.95 7.99
N GLN A 41 -9.02 11.15 8.93
CA GLN A 41 -8.48 11.07 10.30
C GLN A 41 -7.18 10.25 10.36
N PHE A 42 -6.87 9.45 9.35
CA PHE A 42 -5.62 8.72 9.30
C PHE A 42 -4.47 9.66 8.93
N LYS A 43 -3.50 9.79 9.83
CA LYS A 43 -2.22 10.46 9.54
C LYS A 43 -1.54 9.91 8.29
N ILE A 44 -1.79 8.65 7.93
CA ILE A 44 -1.36 8.03 6.67
C ILE A 44 -1.85 8.82 5.46
N LEU A 45 -3.15 9.07 5.37
CA LEU A 45 -3.72 9.76 4.21
C LEU A 45 -3.33 11.22 4.18
N ARG A 46 -3.32 11.87 5.35
CA ARG A 46 -2.79 13.23 5.43
C ARG A 46 -1.33 13.28 4.99
N ALA A 47 -0.45 12.44 5.51
CA ALA A 47 0.95 12.36 5.07
C ALA A 47 1.09 12.12 3.56
N PHE A 48 0.19 11.28 3.02
CA PHE A 48 0.13 11.00 1.60
C PHE A 48 -0.37 12.16 0.74
N GLU A 49 -1.30 12.96 1.24
CA GLU A 49 -1.90 14.12 0.56
C GLU A 49 -1.05 15.39 0.71
N THR A 50 -0.48 15.63 1.90
CA THR A 50 0.27 16.85 2.25
C THR A 50 1.77 16.73 2.01
N GLY A 51 2.30 15.51 1.86
CA GLY A 51 3.74 15.27 1.71
C GLY A 51 4.52 15.33 3.03
N ASP A 52 3.83 15.35 4.17
CA ASP A 52 4.48 15.36 5.48
C ASP A 52 5.18 14.01 5.75
N SER A 53 6.41 14.08 6.29
CA SER A 53 7.11 12.87 6.73
C SER A 53 6.46 12.32 7.99
N VAL A 54 5.93 11.09 7.92
CA VAL A 54 5.32 10.41 9.06
C VAL A 54 5.95 9.03 9.25
N THR A 55 6.19 8.64 10.50
CA THR A 55 6.75 7.32 10.85
C THR A 55 5.66 6.27 10.91
N TYR A 56 5.96 5.00 10.59
CA TYR A 56 4.98 3.91 10.66
C TYR A 56 4.27 3.81 12.03
N SER A 57 4.97 4.06 13.14
CA SER A 57 4.38 4.07 14.48
C SER A 57 3.35 5.18 14.71
N GLU A 58 3.41 6.27 13.94
CA GLU A 58 2.40 7.34 13.96
C GLU A 58 1.20 7.04 13.06
N LEU A 59 1.37 6.13 12.08
CA LEU A 59 0.32 5.68 11.16
C LEU A 59 -0.68 4.74 11.84
N ILE A 60 -0.19 3.88 12.74
CA ILE A 60 -0.99 2.87 13.44
C ILE A 60 -1.66 3.40 14.72
N LYS A 61 -1.46 4.68 15.07
CA LYS A 61 -2.16 5.28 16.21
C LYS A 61 -3.63 5.48 15.83
N LEU A 62 -4.52 4.79 16.55
CA LEU A 62 -5.96 4.95 16.46
C LEU A 62 -6.33 6.44 16.58
N PRO A 63 -7.09 7.03 15.64
CA PRO A 63 -7.84 8.23 15.94
C PRO A 63 -8.76 7.92 17.12
N ASN A 64 -8.88 8.84 18.07
CA ASN A 64 -9.43 8.62 19.41
C ASN A 64 -10.88 8.11 19.50
N ASN A 65 -11.55 7.71 18.41
CA ASN A 65 -12.97 7.37 18.41
C ASN A 65 -13.29 6.02 17.71
N SER A 66 -13.92 5.14 18.49
CA SER A 66 -15.01 4.20 18.14
C SER A 66 -14.86 3.13 17.04
N MET A 67 -13.71 2.96 16.37
CA MET A 67 -13.53 1.86 15.42
C MET A 67 -12.94 0.62 16.12
N ASP A 68 -13.55 -0.56 15.90
CA ASP A 68 -12.98 -1.85 16.30
C ASP A 68 -11.59 -2.06 15.67
N ASP A 69 -10.67 -2.66 16.42
CA ASP A 69 -9.25 -2.82 16.08
C ASP A 69 -9.05 -3.60 14.76
N GLN A 70 -9.90 -4.59 14.49
CA GLN A 70 -9.81 -5.37 13.25
C GLN A 70 -10.25 -4.56 12.03
N ASN A 71 -11.35 -3.81 12.14
CA ASN A 71 -11.81 -2.91 11.07
C ASN A 71 -10.82 -1.79 10.80
N PHE A 72 -10.19 -1.26 11.86
CA PHE A 72 -9.13 -0.25 11.74
C PHE A 72 -7.92 -0.79 10.97
N LYS A 73 -7.40 -1.95 11.37
CA LYS A 73 -6.26 -2.59 10.70
C LYS A 73 -6.54 -2.90 9.24
N SER A 74 -7.74 -3.41 8.92
CA SER A 74 -8.16 -3.65 7.53
C SER A 74 -8.24 -2.35 6.73
N LEU A 75 -8.77 -1.27 7.29
CA LEU A 75 -8.87 0.02 6.60
C LEU A 75 -7.49 0.64 6.35
N VAL A 76 -6.59 0.60 7.34
CA VAL A 76 -5.18 0.99 7.19
C VAL A 76 -4.51 0.19 6.10
N SER A 77 -4.70 -1.14 6.11
CA SER A 77 -4.14 -2.05 5.11
C SER A 77 -4.61 -1.70 3.69
N SER A 78 -5.92 -1.58 3.50
CA SER A 78 -6.53 -1.16 2.23
C SER A 78 -6.02 0.22 1.79
N THR A 79 -5.87 1.16 2.72
CA THR A 79 -5.44 2.53 2.41
C THR A 79 -4.00 2.56 1.94
N LEU A 80 -3.10 1.90 2.66
CA LEU A 80 -1.70 1.77 2.26
C LEU A 80 -1.59 1.02 0.92
N HIS A 81 -2.43 0.01 0.65
CA HIS A 81 -2.49 -0.66 -0.65
C HIS A 81 -2.73 0.30 -1.80
N HIS A 82 -3.81 1.07 -1.73
CA HIS A 82 -4.13 2.01 -2.80
C HIS A 82 -3.13 3.16 -2.94
N ASN A 83 -2.35 3.48 -1.89
CA ASN A 83 -1.47 4.65 -1.88
C ASN A 83 0.03 4.34 -2.03
N ILE A 84 0.49 3.16 -1.60
CA ILE A 84 1.90 2.73 -1.67
C ILE A 84 2.15 1.94 -2.93
N ASP A 85 1.28 0.98 -3.24
CA ASP A 85 1.54 0.00 -4.30
C ASP A 85 1.81 0.67 -5.66
N PRO A 86 1.03 1.70 -6.08
CA PRO A 86 1.33 2.45 -7.30
C PRO A 86 2.62 3.28 -7.26
N LEU A 87 3.22 3.50 -6.09
CA LEU A 87 4.49 4.23 -5.98
C LEU A 87 5.68 3.31 -6.22
N ILE A 88 5.57 2.03 -5.85
CA ILE A 88 6.67 1.08 -5.82
C ILE A 88 7.41 1.03 -7.17
N PRO A 89 6.76 0.72 -8.30
CA PRO A 89 7.44 0.65 -9.59
C PRO A 89 7.84 2.03 -10.16
N PHE A 90 7.17 3.12 -9.78
CA PHE A 90 7.24 4.38 -10.53
C PHE A 90 7.91 5.55 -9.82
N LYS A 91 7.87 5.61 -8.49
CA LYS A 91 8.19 6.83 -7.73
C LYS A 91 9.20 6.64 -6.60
N LEU A 92 9.60 5.41 -6.30
CA LEU A 92 10.63 5.17 -5.29
C LEU A 92 12.03 5.41 -5.84
N PRO A 93 12.94 6.06 -5.09
CA PRO A 93 14.38 6.02 -5.37
C PRO A 93 14.89 4.57 -5.42
N ASP A 94 15.91 4.32 -6.23
CA ASP A 94 16.42 2.96 -6.46
C ASP A 94 16.84 2.25 -5.18
N ALA A 95 17.51 2.94 -4.25
CA ALA A 95 17.89 2.37 -2.96
C ALA A 95 16.67 1.99 -2.09
N VAL A 96 15.60 2.79 -2.15
CA VAL A 96 14.35 2.52 -1.42
C VAL A 96 13.61 1.34 -2.05
N LEU A 97 13.62 1.23 -3.39
CA LEU A 97 13.04 0.10 -4.11
C LEU A 97 13.78 -1.21 -3.79
N VAL A 98 15.11 -1.18 -3.69
CA VAL A 98 15.91 -2.34 -3.26
C VAL A 98 15.57 -2.71 -1.83
N GLN A 99 15.57 -1.75 -0.90
CA GLN A 99 15.18 -2.00 0.50
C GLN A 99 13.76 -2.59 0.62
N TRP A 100 12.82 -2.10 -0.18
CA TRP A 100 11.47 -2.64 -0.26
C TRP A 100 11.47 -4.10 -0.71
N SER A 101 12.19 -4.39 -1.77
CA SER A 101 12.31 -5.73 -2.36
C SER A 101 12.94 -6.72 -1.40
N GLU A 102 14.00 -6.31 -0.70
CA GLU A 102 14.63 -7.13 0.34
C GLU A 102 13.67 -7.47 1.47
N ALA A 103 12.88 -6.49 1.94
CA ALA A 103 11.86 -6.73 2.95
C ALA A 103 10.79 -7.71 2.43
N TYR A 104 10.35 -7.54 1.19
CA TYR A 104 9.35 -8.41 0.57
C TYR A 104 9.85 -9.86 0.41
N VAL A 105 11.09 -10.06 -0.06
CA VAL A 105 11.70 -11.40 -0.15
C VAL A 105 11.77 -12.08 1.22
N GLN A 106 12.09 -11.34 2.29
CA GLN A 106 12.12 -11.93 3.63
C GLN A 106 10.73 -12.35 4.11
N GLN A 107 9.68 -11.60 3.76
CA GLN A 107 8.31 -11.99 4.06
C GLN A 107 7.92 -13.28 3.33
N LEU A 108 8.27 -13.39 2.05
CA LEU A 108 8.04 -14.60 1.27
C LEU A 108 8.79 -15.80 1.84
N ARG A 109 10.04 -15.62 2.30
CA ARG A 109 10.83 -16.68 2.96
C ARG A 109 10.23 -17.11 4.29
N ASP A 110 9.74 -16.18 5.10
CA ASP A 110 9.04 -16.48 6.35
C ASP A 110 7.75 -17.25 6.09
N ALA A 111 6.94 -16.81 5.12
CA ALA A 111 5.72 -17.49 4.73
C ALA A 111 5.99 -18.87 4.12
N ARG A 112 7.03 -19.01 3.30
CA ARG A 112 7.47 -20.31 2.74
C ARG A 112 7.81 -21.30 3.85
N ARG A 113 8.60 -20.87 4.84
CA ARG A 113 8.96 -21.71 5.99
C ARG A 113 7.72 -22.18 6.78
N ASN A 114 6.69 -21.35 6.82
CA ASN A 114 5.42 -21.65 7.48
C ASN A 114 4.36 -22.25 6.55
N LYS A 115 4.70 -22.62 5.30
CA LYS A 115 3.76 -23.13 4.28
C LYS A 115 2.53 -22.23 4.04
N ALA A 116 2.75 -20.93 4.12
CA ALA A 116 1.69 -19.92 4.10
C ALA A 116 1.91 -18.86 3.00
N CYS A 117 2.57 -19.22 1.89
CA CYS A 117 2.91 -18.27 0.83
C CYS A 117 1.68 -17.56 0.25
N ALA A 118 0.54 -18.24 0.15
CA ALA A 118 -0.74 -17.64 -0.24
C ALA A 118 -1.09 -16.36 0.55
N LEU A 119 -0.76 -16.32 1.85
CA LEU A 119 -1.03 -15.17 2.70
C LEU A 119 -0.24 -13.92 2.28
N ILE A 120 0.90 -14.10 1.61
CA ILE A 120 1.79 -13.02 1.18
C ILE A 120 1.61 -12.71 -0.29
N THR A 121 1.53 -13.73 -1.14
CA THR A 121 1.50 -13.60 -2.60
C THR A 121 0.11 -13.31 -3.16
N SER A 122 -0.97 -13.73 -2.48
CA SER A 122 -2.32 -13.48 -2.99
C SER A 122 -2.60 -11.98 -3.10
N PRO A 123 -3.15 -11.48 -4.22
CA PRO A 123 -3.55 -10.08 -4.37
C PRO A 123 -4.82 -9.72 -3.58
N SER A 124 -5.41 -10.68 -2.84
CA SER A 124 -6.63 -10.40 -2.09
C SER A 124 -6.40 -9.28 -1.05
N HIS A 125 -7.26 -8.26 -1.10
CA HIS A 125 -7.15 -7.06 -0.27
C HIS A 125 -7.59 -7.29 1.19
N ASN A 126 -8.11 -8.49 1.49
CA ASN A 126 -8.59 -8.90 2.81
C ASN A 126 -7.72 -10.00 3.40
N LYS A 127 -6.40 -9.79 3.42
CA LYS A 127 -5.50 -10.66 4.17
C LYS A 127 -5.85 -10.58 5.65
N ASP A 128 -6.01 -11.73 6.30
CA ASP A 128 -6.11 -11.79 7.76
C ASP A 128 -4.75 -11.35 8.34
N ILE A 129 -4.70 -10.10 8.79
CA ILE A 129 -3.50 -9.45 9.31
C ILE A 129 -2.94 -10.22 10.51
N THR A 130 -3.79 -10.83 11.32
CA THR A 130 -3.34 -11.64 12.46
C THR A 130 -2.65 -12.91 11.98
N GLN A 131 -3.18 -13.57 10.94
CA GLN A 131 -2.49 -14.72 10.33
C GLN A 131 -1.16 -14.32 9.70
N VAL A 132 -1.12 -13.19 8.99
CA VAL A 132 0.12 -12.65 8.42
C VAL A 132 1.15 -12.37 9.51
N GLN A 133 0.76 -11.68 10.60
CA GLN A 133 1.64 -11.41 11.74
C GLN A 133 2.21 -12.68 12.38
N ASN A 134 1.43 -13.75 12.43
CA ASN A 134 1.83 -15.02 13.03
C ASN A 134 2.84 -15.79 12.17
N VAL A 135 2.82 -15.63 10.84
CA VAL A 135 3.75 -16.32 9.94
C VAL A 135 5.03 -15.53 9.67
N ILE A 136 5.02 -14.22 9.90
CA ILE A 136 6.18 -13.35 9.66
C ILE A 136 6.96 -13.10 10.96
N SER A 137 8.28 -13.32 10.92
CA SER A 137 9.13 -13.14 12.08
C SER A 137 9.24 -11.67 12.51
N LYS A 138 9.49 -11.42 13.81
CA LYS A 138 9.62 -10.04 14.35
C LYS A 138 10.69 -9.21 13.63
N SER A 139 11.80 -9.83 13.21
CA SER A 139 12.86 -9.14 12.46
C SER A 139 12.40 -8.75 11.06
N THR A 140 11.66 -9.62 10.37
CA THR A 140 11.07 -9.30 9.06
C THR A 140 9.99 -8.22 9.17
N GLN A 141 9.17 -8.24 10.22
CA GLN A 141 8.22 -7.15 10.51
C GLN A 141 8.96 -5.82 10.67
N GLN A 142 10.05 -5.78 11.43
CA GLN A 142 10.88 -4.56 11.59
C GLN A 142 11.49 -4.07 10.27
N LYS A 143 12.03 -4.98 9.44
CA LYS A 143 12.56 -4.62 8.10
C LYS A 143 11.48 -4.03 7.21
N THR A 144 10.28 -4.61 7.25
CA THR A 144 9.17 -4.11 6.43
C THR A 144 8.68 -2.75 6.92
N ILE A 145 8.62 -2.54 8.24
CA ILE A 145 8.33 -1.22 8.83
C ILE A 145 9.35 -0.17 8.36
N GLN A 146 10.64 -0.53 8.33
CA GLN A 146 11.70 0.36 7.84
C GLN A 146 11.51 0.68 6.35
N ALA A 147 11.18 -0.32 5.53
CA ALA A 147 10.92 -0.13 4.10
C ALA A 147 9.70 0.77 3.85
N ILE A 148 8.57 0.54 4.55
CA ILE A 148 7.38 1.41 4.48
C ILE A 148 7.74 2.83 4.89
N THR A 149 8.49 3.00 5.99
CA THR A 149 8.94 4.32 6.45
C THR A 149 9.81 5.02 5.41
N ALA A 150 10.69 4.29 4.72
CA ALA A 150 11.52 4.83 3.65
C ALA A 150 10.67 5.28 2.45
N VAL A 151 9.69 4.47 2.02
CA VAL A 151 8.74 4.83 0.96
C VAL A 151 8.00 6.13 1.29
N LEU A 152 7.47 6.24 2.52
CA LEU A 152 6.72 7.41 2.95
C LEU A 152 7.55 8.69 2.94
N LYS A 153 8.85 8.61 3.26
CA LYS A 153 9.77 9.76 3.24
C LYS A 153 10.10 10.25 1.83
N HIS A 154 10.02 9.40 0.81
CA HIS A 154 10.54 9.68 -0.53
C HIS A 154 9.47 9.81 -1.62
N LYS A 155 8.19 10.03 -1.25
CA LYS A 155 7.01 9.90 -2.13
C LYS A 155 6.95 10.83 -3.36
N GLN A 156 7.88 11.77 -3.57
CA GLN A 156 7.66 12.86 -4.54
C GLN A 156 8.75 13.09 -5.59
N THR A 157 9.78 12.25 -5.68
CA THR A 157 10.81 12.43 -6.72
C THR A 157 10.52 11.52 -7.89
N SER A 158 10.12 12.08 -9.04
CA SER A 158 10.10 11.31 -10.29
C SER A 158 11.48 10.73 -10.52
N VAL A 159 11.58 9.40 -10.55
CA VAL A 159 12.86 8.73 -10.79
C VAL A 159 12.94 8.42 -12.28
N PRO A 160 14.04 8.78 -12.97
CA PRO A 160 14.22 8.42 -14.37
C PRO A 160 14.05 6.91 -14.55
N TYR A 161 13.07 6.51 -15.36
CA TYR A 161 12.81 5.11 -15.69
C TYR A 161 13.00 4.92 -17.19
N ASP A 162 14.00 4.11 -17.55
CA ASP A 162 14.20 3.65 -18.92
C ASP A 162 13.56 2.26 -19.08
N GLU A 163 12.41 2.22 -19.75
CA GLU A 163 11.68 0.98 -19.99
C GLU A 163 12.43 0.00 -20.91
N ASN A 164 13.23 0.51 -21.86
CA ASN A 164 13.99 -0.35 -22.77
C ASN A 164 15.14 -1.02 -22.03
N PHE A 165 15.82 -0.27 -21.16
CA PHE A 165 16.83 -0.83 -20.27
C PHE A 165 16.22 -1.84 -19.28
N ALA A 166 15.06 -1.54 -18.68
CA ALA A 166 14.36 -2.48 -17.81
C ALA A 166 13.99 -3.79 -18.53
N LYS A 167 13.47 -3.70 -19.76
CA LYS A 167 13.15 -4.87 -20.60
C LYS A 167 14.40 -5.68 -20.95
N SER A 168 15.55 -5.03 -21.19
CA SER A 168 16.79 -5.75 -21.48
C SER A 168 17.29 -6.54 -20.26
N GLN A 169 17.26 -5.92 -19.07
CA GLN A 169 17.60 -6.61 -17.81
C GLN A 169 16.65 -7.79 -17.55
N TRP A 170 15.35 -7.60 -17.77
CA TRP A 170 14.36 -8.67 -17.63
C TRP A 170 14.59 -9.81 -18.62
N SER A 171 14.96 -9.51 -19.86
CA SER A 171 15.27 -10.54 -20.86
C SER A 171 16.38 -11.47 -20.39
N GLU A 172 17.45 -10.93 -19.80
CA GLU A 172 18.53 -11.74 -19.21
C GLU A 172 18.04 -12.57 -18.01
N ILE A 173 17.34 -11.94 -17.07
CA ILE A 173 16.79 -12.61 -15.88
C ILE A 173 15.84 -13.75 -16.28
N SER A 174 14.98 -13.52 -17.26
CA SER A 174 14.02 -14.51 -17.72
C SER A 174 14.68 -15.73 -18.35
N LYS A 175 15.86 -15.58 -18.97
CA LYS A 175 16.65 -16.72 -19.48
C LYS A 175 17.21 -17.54 -18.33
N ASP A 176 17.78 -16.88 -17.33
CA ASP A 176 18.32 -17.53 -16.12
C ASP A 176 17.21 -18.33 -15.43
N LEU A 177 16.05 -17.70 -15.20
CA LEU A 177 14.90 -18.33 -14.56
C LEU A 177 14.28 -19.46 -15.38
N ARG A 178 14.21 -19.34 -16.71
CA ARG A 178 13.73 -20.44 -17.59
C ARG A 178 14.64 -21.65 -17.53
N SER A 179 15.94 -21.45 -17.38
CA SER A 179 16.88 -22.56 -17.24
C SER A 179 16.71 -23.32 -15.92
N GLU A 180 16.24 -22.63 -14.87
CA GLU A 180 16.05 -23.20 -13.53
C GLU A 180 14.64 -23.80 -13.34
N PHE A 181 13.60 -23.11 -13.82
CA PHE A 181 12.19 -23.48 -13.59
C PHE A 181 11.46 -24.04 -14.82
N GLY A 182 12.06 -23.99 -16.00
CA GLY A 182 11.41 -24.44 -17.24
C GLY A 182 10.08 -23.73 -17.47
N ASP A 183 9.01 -24.53 -17.63
CA ASP A 183 7.67 -24.00 -17.82
C ASP A 183 7.14 -23.28 -16.57
N ASP A 184 7.50 -23.72 -15.35
CA ASP A 184 7.01 -23.17 -14.07
C ASP A 184 7.28 -21.66 -13.90
N ILE A 185 8.13 -21.04 -14.76
CA ILE A 185 8.30 -19.58 -14.81
C ILE A 185 6.98 -18.84 -15.08
N TRP A 186 5.98 -19.49 -15.70
CA TRP A 186 4.66 -18.90 -15.93
C TRP A 186 3.97 -18.48 -14.62
N LEU A 187 4.33 -19.11 -13.49
CA LEU A 187 3.82 -18.78 -12.15
C LEU A 187 4.19 -17.37 -11.67
N LEU A 188 5.10 -16.66 -12.37
CA LEU A 188 5.31 -15.23 -12.16
C LEU A 188 4.14 -14.37 -12.60
N HIS A 189 3.34 -14.86 -13.55
CA HIS A 189 2.22 -14.13 -14.14
C HIS A 189 0.87 -14.56 -13.57
N ASP A 190 0.78 -15.77 -13.03
CA ASP A 190 -0.43 -16.31 -12.43
C ASP A 190 -0.13 -16.70 -10.99
N ILE A 191 -0.24 -15.70 -10.12
CA ILE A 191 -0.01 -15.84 -8.69
C ILE A 191 -1.23 -16.54 -8.10
N ASP A 192 -1.39 -17.82 -8.41
CA ASP A 192 -2.24 -18.69 -7.63
C ASP A 192 -1.49 -18.98 -6.32
N GLY A 193 -1.93 -18.31 -5.25
CA GLY A 193 -1.36 -18.43 -3.92
C GLY A 193 -1.39 -19.86 -3.39
N GLU A 194 -2.23 -20.73 -3.95
CA GLU A 194 -2.31 -22.13 -3.56
C GLU A 194 -1.18 -22.99 -4.15
N ASN A 195 -0.50 -22.54 -5.21
CA ASN A 195 0.62 -23.29 -5.76
C ASN A 195 1.92 -23.00 -4.97
N PRO A 196 2.47 -23.98 -4.22
CA PRO A 196 3.66 -23.76 -3.41
C PRO A 196 4.90 -23.39 -4.24
N LYS A 197 4.93 -23.75 -5.54
CA LYS A 197 6.02 -23.38 -6.44
C LYS A 197 6.02 -21.90 -6.80
N SER A 198 4.87 -21.22 -6.79
CA SER A 198 4.78 -19.78 -7.11
C SER A 198 5.67 -18.96 -6.18
N CYS A 199 5.68 -19.30 -4.90
CA CYS A 199 6.52 -18.65 -3.89
C CYS A 199 8.02 -18.83 -4.18
N ASP A 200 8.43 -20.03 -4.59
CA ASP A 200 9.83 -20.35 -4.89
C ASP A 200 10.31 -19.60 -6.13
N VAL A 201 9.46 -19.56 -7.16
CA VAL A 201 9.73 -18.81 -8.40
C VAL A 201 9.83 -17.31 -8.10
N ILE A 202 8.92 -16.73 -7.29
CA ILE A 202 8.95 -15.31 -6.92
C ILE A 202 10.21 -14.99 -6.09
N ILE A 203 10.50 -15.77 -5.04
CA ILE A 203 11.69 -15.58 -4.20
C ILE A 203 12.94 -15.62 -5.06
N ARG A 204 13.05 -16.62 -5.93
CA ARG A 204 14.23 -16.79 -6.76
C ARG A 204 14.38 -15.66 -7.79
N SER A 205 13.28 -15.22 -8.38
CA SER A 205 13.27 -14.09 -9.31
C SER A 205 13.78 -12.82 -8.65
N LEU A 206 13.27 -12.51 -7.45
CA LEU A 206 13.73 -11.37 -6.67
C LEU A 206 15.19 -11.50 -6.24
N ASP A 207 15.65 -12.71 -5.86
CA ASP A 207 17.06 -12.95 -5.53
C ASP A 207 17.98 -12.70 -6.73
N VAL A 208 17.60 -13.15 -7.94
CA VAL A 208 18.36 -12.86 -9.16
C VAL A 208 18.37 -11.36 -9.46
N MET A 209 17.24 -10.68 -9.32
CA MET A 209 17.14 -9.22 -9.50
C MET A 209 18.03 -8.46 -8.52
N LEU A 210 17.98 -8.81 -7.22
CA LEU A 210 18.76 -8.18 -6.16
C LEU A 210 20.27 -8.49 -6.27
N SER A 211 20.64 -9.61 -6.89
CA SER A 211 22.04 -9.98 -7.11
C SER A 211 22.73 -9.23 -8.27
N ARG A 212 21.99 -8.40 -9.03
CA ARG A 212 22.57 -7.66 -10.16
C ARG A 212 23.67 -6.71 -9.66
N PRO A 213 24.75 -6.52 -10.46
CA PRO A 213 25.98 -5.92 -9.94
C PRO A 213 25.88 -4.41 -9.70
N THR A 214 24.91 -3.73 -10.30
CA THR A 214 24.70 -2.30 -10.11
C THR A 214 23.30 -1.99 -9.60
N LEU A 215 23.18 -0.95 -8.77
CA LEU A 215 21.91 -0.49 -8.25
C LEU A 215 20.91 -0.16 -9.36
N GLN A 216 21.40 0.40 -10.48
CA GLN A 216 20.57 0.71 -11.66
C GLN A 216 20.01 -0.54 -12.34
N GLN A 217 20.78 -1.63 -12.43
CA GLN A 217 20.29 -2.90 -12.99
C GLN A 217 19.31 -3.58 -12.06
N GLN A 218 19.58 -3.58 -10.74
CA GLN A 218 18.65 -4.07 -9.74
C GLN A 218 17.32 -3.32 -9.85
N SER A 219 17.36 -2.00 -9.78
CA SER A 219 16.16 -1.16 -9.80
C SER A 219 15.37 -1.29 -11.10
N ALA A 220 16.03 -1.31 -12.26
CA ALA A 220 15.36 -1.43 -13.55
C ALA A 220 14.54 -2.73 -13.66
N ALA A 221 15.11 -3.85 -13.22
CA ALA A 221 14.40 -5.14 -13.20
C ALA A 221 13.27 -5.18 -12.17
N LEU A 222 13.53 -4.70 -10.94
CA LEU A 222 12.55 -4.65 -9.86
C LEU A 222 11.34 -3.79 -10.23
N ARG A 223 11.54 -2.65 -10.90
CA ARG A 223 10.42 -1.81 -11.38
C ARG A 223 9.53 -2.55 -12.36
N LEU A 224 10.10 -3.32 -13.29
CA LEU A 224 9.30 -4.09 -14.23
C LEU A 224 8.55 -5.22 -13.53
N PHE A 225 9.18 -5.87 -12.55
CA PHE A 225 8.53 -6.88 -11.72
C PHE A 225 7.32 -6.32 -10.95
N PHE A 226 7.49 -5.23 -10.19
CA PHE A 226 6.39 -4.64 -9.42
C PHE A 226 5.34 -3.89 -10.26
N LYS A 227 5.55 -3.70 -11.57
CA LYS A 227 4.46 -3.29 -12.47
C LYS A 227 3.39 -4.38 -12.63
N GLN A 228 3.75 -5.63 -12.36
CA GLN A 228 2.92 -6.81 -12.62
C GLN A 228 2.67 -7.63 -11.34
N HIS A 229 3.28 -7.24 -10.22
CA HIS A 229 3.27 -8.02 -8.99
C HIS A 229 3.01 -7.14 -7.78
N ASP A 230 1.87 -7.37 -7.13
CA ASP A 230 1.53 -6.73 -5.87
C ASP A 230 2.45 -7.26 -4.77
N SER A 231 3.14 -6.37 -4.08
CA SER A 231 4.11 -6.75 -3.04
C SER A 231 3.75 -6.19 -1.67
N LEU A 232 2.65 -5.47 -1.59
CA LEU A 232 2.23 -4.88 -0.34
C LEU A 232 1.58 -5.91 0.56
N VAL A 233 2.26 -6.17 1.67
CA VAL A 233 1.74 -6.93 2.80
C VAL A 233 1.92 -6.06 4.03
N ILE A 234 0.79 -5.80 4.70
CA ILE A 234 0.71 -4.90 5.83
C ILE A 234 0.32 -5.73 7.04
N PHE A 235 1.14 -5.63 8.07
CA PHE A 235 0.89 -6.16 9.41
C PHE A 235 0.18 -5.12 10.27
#